data_AF-A0A5R2MVI7-F1
#
_entry.id   AF-A0A5R2MVI7-F1
#
_cell.length_a   1.000
_cell.length_b   1.000
_cell.length_c   1.000
_cell.angle_alpha   90.00
_cell.angle_beta   90.00
_cell.angle_gamma   90.00
#
_symmetry.space_group_name_H-M   'P 1'
#
loop_
_entity.id
_entity.type
_entity.pdbx_description
1 polymer ?
#
loop_
_entity_poly.entity_id
_entity_poly.type
_entity_poly.pdbx_seq_one_letter_code
_entity_poly.pdbx_strand_id
1 'polypeptide(L)'
;RQALRRNLGGDRLASRGEIEKLVLYAHGKREIDLDDVNAMSGDVSGASFDDAVDAMLDGKVADFDTAFTRHCQSGGHPFLVLSSAMRQLQAIQVMRGQMEAGGRNAA
;
A
#
# COMPACT_ATOMS: atom_id res chain seq x y z
N ARG A 1 5.16 -16.97 -2.82
CA ARG A 1 5.94 -15.90 -2.13
C ARG A 1 5.73 -14.49 -2.74
N GLN A 2 5.85 -14.29 -4.06
CA GLN A 2 5.74 -12.95 -4.67
C GLN A 2 4.33 -12.35 -4.56
N ALA A 3 3.28 -13.16 -4.70
CA ALA A 3 1.89 -12.72 -4.50
C ALA A 3 1.64 -12.22 -3.08
N LEU A 4 2.01 -13.02 -2.06
CA LEU A 4 1.94 -12.63 -0.66
C LEU A 4 2.69 -11.30 -0.39
N ARG A 5 3.90 -11.15 -0.93
CA ARG A 5 4.68 -9.92 -0.74
C ARG A 5 4.05 -8.68 -1.36
N ARG A 6 3.27 -8.82 -2.44
CA ARG A 6 2.50 -7.71 -3.02
C ARG A 6 1.29 -7.33 -2.17
N ASN A 7 0.71 -8.29 -1.45
CA ASN A 7 -0.45 -8.06 -0.60
C ASN A 7 -0.05 -7.54 0.80
N LEU A 8 1.19 -7.77 1.22
CA LEU A 8 1.77 -7.19 2.43
C LEU A 8 2.26 -5.78 2.12
N GLY A 9 1.47 -4.76 2.51
CA GLY A 9 1.77 -3.35 2.30
C GLY A 9 3.02 -2.84 3.03
N GLY A 10 3.29 -1.53 2.93
CA GLY A 10 4.50 -0.90 3.48
C GLY A 10 4.57 -0.84 5.02
N ASP A 11 3.44 -0.97 5.70
CA ASP A 11 3.37 -0.98 7.16
C ASP A 11 3.61 -2.40 7.72
N ARG A 12 4.64 -2.52 8.56
CA ARG A 12 5.02 -3.78 9.21
C ARG A 12 3.99 -4.28 10.22
N LEU A 13 3.28 -3.37 10.90
CA LEU A 13 2.24 -3.74 11.87
C LEU A 13 1.02 -4.31 11.14
N ALA A 14 0.59 -3.65 10.05
CA ALA A 14 -0.48 -4.16 9.18
C ALA A 14 -0.09 -5.50 8.54
N SER A 15 1.13 -5.60 8.03
CA SER A 15 1.67 -6.84 7.45
C SER A 15 1.63 -8.02 8.43
N ARG A 16 1.89 -7.79 9.72
CA ARG A 16 1.83 -8.85 10.73
C ARG A 16 0.41 -9.37 10.94
N GLY A 17 -0.58 -8.46 10.99
CA GLY A 17 -1.99 -8.84 11.10
C GLY A 17 -2.48 -9.66 9.91
N GLU A 18 -2.06 -9.31 8.69
CA GLU A 18 -2.39 -10.09 7.49
C GLU A 18 -1.74 -11.49 7.50
N ILE A 19 -0.51 -11.63 8.00
CA ILE A 19 0.16 -12.93 8.15
C ILE A 19 -0.55 -13.80 9.19
N GLU A 20 -0.91 -13.23 10.36
CA GLU A 20 -1.64 -13.95 11.41
C GLU A 20 -2.99 -14.47 10.90
N LYS A 21 -3.70 -13.63 10.13
CA LYS A 21 -4.97 -13.97 9.49
C LYS A 21 -4.82 -15.12 8.47
N LEU A 22 -3.78 -15.08 7.64
CA LEU A 22 -3.47 -16.13 6.68
C LEU A 22 -3.13 -17.47 7.35
N VAL A 23 -2.32 -17.44 8.42
CA VAL A 23 -1.97 -18.63 9.20
C VAL A 23 -3.21 -19.23 9.87
N LEU A 24 -4.11 -18.38 10.38
CA LEU A 24 -5.36 -18.82 10.97
C LEU A 24 -6.29 -19.47 9.92
N TYR A 25 -6.41 -18.87 8.74
CA TYR A 25 -7.20 -19.41 7.63
C TYR A 25 -6.69 -20.78 7.17
N ALA A 26 -5.38 -20.93 7.02
CA ALA A 26 -4.74 -22.17 6.60
C ALA A 26 -4.48 -23.15 7.77
N HIS A 27 -5.04 -22.90 8.95
CA HIS A 27 -4.79 -23.74 10.12
C HIS A 27 -5.18 -25.21 9.86
N GLY A 28 -4.25 -26.13 10.15
CA GLY A 28 -4.43 -27.56 9.87
C GLY A 28 -3.97 -28.01 8.47
N LYS A 29 -3.64 -27.07 7.57
CA LYS A 29 -2.93 -27.39 6.32
C LYS A 29 -1.43 -27.52 6.58
N ARG A 30 -0.76 -28.41 5.84
CA ARG A 30 0.71 -28.56 5.89
C ARG A 30 1.44 -27.46 5.13
N GLU A 31 0.78 -26.86 4.13
CA GLU A 31 1.36 -25.87 3.23
C GLU A 31 0.27 -24.85 2.85
N ILE A 32 0.70 -23.59 2.66
CA ILE A 32 -0.14 -22.47 2.21
C ILE A 32 0.12 -22.29 0.72
N ASP A 33 -0.93 -22.43 -0.09
CA ASP A 33 -0.83 -22.30 -1.54
C ASP A 33 -1.18 -20.88 -2.03
N LEU A 34 -1.17 -20.69 -3.35
CA LEU A 34 -1.53 -19.41 -3.97
C LEU A 34 -3.02 -19.09 -3.84
N ASP A 35 -3.88 -20.11 -3.82
CA ASP A 35 -5.32 -19.94 -3.73
C ASP A 35 -5.72 -19.48 -2.32
N ASP A 36 -5.02 -19.96 -1.29
CA ASP A 36 -5.14 -19.49 0.09
C ASP A 36 -4.82 -18.00 0.22
N VAL A 37 -3.73 -17.56 -0.42
CA VAL A 37 -3.34 -16.15 -0.46
C VAL A 37 -4.39 -15.32 -1.19
N ASN A 38 -4.92 -15.82 -2.31
CA ASN A 38 -5.95 -15.10 -3.10
C ASN A 38 -7.28 -15.02 -2.33
N ALA A 39 -7.71 -16.10 -1.69
CA ALA A 39 -8.92 -16.15 -0.89
C ALA A 39 -8.88 -15.18 0.30
N MET A 40 -7.71 -15.03 0.92
CA MET A 40 -7.49 -14.10 2.02
C MET A 40 -7.33 -12.64 1.58
N SER A 41 -7.04 -12.38 0.31
CA SER A 41 -6.84 -11.00 -0.20
C SER A 41 -8.14 -10.24 -0.44
N GLY A 42 -9.26 -10.74 0.08
CA GLY A 42 -10.59 -10.17 -0.02
C GLY A 42 -10.86 -9.07 1.01
N ASP A 43 -10.21 -7.93 0.87
CA ASP A 43 -10.83 -6.60 0.93
C ASP A 43 -9.76 -5.57 0.51
N VAL A 44 -9.81 -5.19 -0.76
CA VAL A 44 -8.85 -4.30 -1.43
C VAL A 44 -9.03 -2.84 -0.99
N SER A 45 -9.79 -2.58 0.08
CA SER A 45 -9.95 -1.24 0.67
C SER A 45 -8.59 -0.62 1.04
N GLY A 46 -7.65 -1.44 1.53
CA GLY A 46 -6.27 -1.02 1.78
C GLY A 46 -5.46 -0.68 0.51
N ALA A 47 -5.70 -1.36 -0.61
CA ALA A 47 -4.99 -1.05 -1.86
C ALA A 47 -5.58 0.19 -2.55
N SER A 48 -6.89 0.45 -2.43
CA SER A 48 -7.53 1.62 -3.05
C SER A 48 -6.96 2.96 -2.58
N PHE A 49 -6.46 2.98 -1.34
CA PHE A 49 -5.82 4.12 -0.74
C PHE A 49 -4.43 4.39 -1.34
N ASP A 50 -3.57 3.38 -1.32
CA ASP A 50 -2.20 3.48 -1.86
C ASP A 50 -2.26 3.76 -3.37
N ASP A 51 -3.20 3.14 -4.09
CA ASP A 51 -3.46 3.40 -5.52
C ASP A 51 -3.80 4.88 -5.78
N ALA A 52 -4.60 5.51 -4.90
CA ALA A 52 -4.91 6.93 -5.03
C ALA A 52 -3.66 7.79 -4.81
N VAL A 53 -2.86 7.48 -3.79
CA VAL A 53 -1.64 8.24 -3.51
C VAL A 53 -0.62 8.11 -4.66
N ASP A 54 -0.44 6.90 -5.17
CA ASP A 54 0.47 6.63 -6.30
C ASP A 54 -0.01 7.33 -7.58
N ALA A 55 -1.30 7.22 -7.93
CA ALA A 55 -1.86 7.91 -9.09
C ALA A 55 -1.70 9.44 -8.99
N MET A 56 -1.85 10.01 -7.79
CA MET A 56 -1.60 11.43 -7.55
C MET A 56 -0.13 11.80 -7.76
N LEU A 57 0.82 11.01 -7.23
CA LEU A 57 2.25 11.26 -7.40
C LEU A 57 2.72 11.08 -8.85
N ASP A 58 2.10 10.16 -9.60
CA ASP A 58 2.34 9.92 -11.03
C ASP A 58 1.63 10.94 -11.94
N GLY A 59 0.74 11.78 -11.41
CA GLY A 59 -0.05 12.74 -12.18
C GLY A 59 -1.19 12.11 -13.01
N LYS A 60 -1.61 10.89 -12.68
CA LYS A 60 -2.70 10.15 -13.34
C LYS A 60 -4.05 10.51 -12.73
N VAL A 61 -4.60 11.64 -13.13
CA VAL A 61 -5.83 12.21 -12.53
C VAL A 61 -7.04 11.28 -12.60
N ALA A 62 -7.24 10.57 -13.72
CA ALA A 62 -8.38 9.65 -13.87
C ALA A 62 -8.29 8.43 -12.94
N ASP A 63 -7.07 7.90 -12.77
CA ASP A 63 -6.81 6.77 -11.87
C ASP A 63 -6.97 7.20 -10.41
N PHE A 64 -6.52 8.42 -10.07
CA PHE A 64 -6.74 9.02 -8.77
C PHE A 64 -8.24 9.14 -8.45
N ASP A 65 -9.03 9.72 -9.36
CA ASP A 65 -10.46 9.91 -9.15
C ASP A 65 -11.18 8.58 -8.88
N THR A 66 -10.83 7.55 -9.65
CA THR A 66 -11.38 6.20 -9.48
C THR A 66 -11.01 5.60 -8.12
N ALA A 67 -9.72 5.61 -7.76
CA ALA A 67 -9.22 5.02 -6.54
C ALA A 67 -9.69 5.78 -5.29
N PHE A 68 -9.66 7.11 -5.33
CA PHE A 68 -10.13 7.99 -4.26
C PHE A 68 -11.63 7.84 -4.01
N THR A 69 -12.44 7.83 -5.09
CA THR A 69 -13.89 7.62 -4.98
C THR A 69 -14.21 6.28 -4.33
N ARG A 70 -13.50 5.22 -4.76
CA ARG A 70 -13.65 3.88 -4.18
C ARG A 70 -13.31 3.87 -2.68
N HIS A 71 -12.19 4.49 -2.30
CA HIS A 71 -11.77 4.61 -0.89
C HIS A 71 -12.82 5.33 -0.04
N CYS A 72 -13.38 6.44 -0.53
CA CYS A 72 -14.44 7.15 0.18
C CYS A 72 -15.73 6.31 0.29
N GLN A 73 -16.10 5.60 -0.78
CA GLN A 73 -17.30 4.75 -0.80
C GLN A 73 -17.17 3.54 0.12
N SER A 74 -15.95 3.02 0.35
CA SER A 74 -15.71 1.94 1.32
C SER A 74 -15.62 2.44 2.78
N GLY A 75 -15.99 3.70 3.05
CA GLY A 75 -15.93 4.30 4.38
C GLY A 75 -14.52 4.75 4.80
N GLY A 76 -13.56 4.73 3.88
CA GLY A 76 -12.20 5.20 4.12
C GLY A 76 -12.16 6.71 4.35
N HIS A 77 -11.42 7.14 5.38
CA HIS A 77 -11.31 8.55 5.71
C HIS A 77 -10.47 9.30 4.65
N PRO A 78 -11.00 10.35 4.00
CA PRO A 78 -10.28 11.11 2.97
C PRO A 78 -8.97 11.74 3.47
N PHE A 79 -8.96 12.15 4.75
CA PHE A 79 -7.77 12.75 5.38
C PHE A 79 -6.55 11.83 5.32
N LEU A 80 -6.74 10.50 5.33
CA LEU A 80 -5.62 9.59 5.20
C LEU A 80 -4.86 9.85 3.90
N VAL A 81 -5.56 10.16 2.79
CA VAL A 81 -4.98 10.20 1.43
C VAL A 81 -4.07 11.42 1.36
N LEU A 82 -4.60 12.54 1.84
CA LEU A 82 -3.86 13.77 2.03
C LEU A 82 -2.65 13.57 2.97
N SER A 83 -2.85 12.93 4.12
CA SER A 83 -1.77 12.74 5.10
C SER A 83 -0.63 11.89 4.54
N SER A 84 -0.92 10.88 3.73
CA SER A 84 0.09 10.01 3.12
C SER A 84 0.80 10.70 1.97
N ALA A 85 0.04 11.37 1.09
CA ALA A 85 0.59 12.26 0.07
C ALA A 85 1.60 13.25 0.65
N MET A 86 1.23 13.94 1.75
CA MET A 86 2.12 14.87 2.44
C MET A 86 3.40 14.19 2.95
N ARG A 87 3.30 13.01 3.57
CA ARG A 87 4.47 12.25 4.05
C ARG A 87 5.40 11.86 2.89
N GLN A 88 4.84 11.38 1.78
CA GLN A 88 5.62 10.96 0.60
C GLN A 88 6.33 12.15 -0.04
N LEU A 89 5.64 13.28 -0.22
CA LEU A 89 6.22 14.50 -0.76
C LEU A 89 7.32 15.06 0.15
N GLN A 90 7.13 15.03 1.48
CA GLN A 90 8.17 15.42 2.43
C GLN A 90 9.39 14.51 2.35
N ALA A 91 9.19 13.20 2.24
CA ALA A 91 10.29 12.25 2.07
C ALA A 91 11.07 12.52 0.77
N ILE A 92 10.36 12.75 -0.35
CA ILE A 92 10.98 13.12 -1.63
C ILE A 92 11.76 14.43 -1.52
N GLN A 93 11.21 15.44 -0.84
CA GLN A 93 11.90 16.71 -0.63
C GLN A 93 13.18 16.55 0.18
N VAL A 94 13.15 15.76 1.26
CA VAL A 94 14.34 15.45 2.07
C VAL A 94 15.38 14.71 1.25
N MET A 95 14.97 13.67 0.50
CA MET A 95 15.88 12.92 -0.37
C MET A 95 16.54 13.84 -1.41
N ARG A 96 15.76 14.71 -2.06
CA ARG A 96 16.31 15.69 -3.02
C ARG A 96 17.32 16.63 -2.36
N GLY A 97 17.03 17.15 -1.17
CA GLY A 97 17.98 17.98 -0.43
C GLY A 97 19.28 17.25 -0.07
N GLN A 98 19.20 15.95 0.27
CA GLN A 98 20.39 15.12 0.52
C GLN A 98 21.20 14.87 -0.75
N MET A 99 20.55 14.70 -1.90
CA MET A 99 21.23 14.55 -3.19
C MET A 99 21.95 15.84 -3.58
N GLU A 100 21.28 16.99 -3.46
CA GLU A 100 21.83 18.31 -3.76
C GLU A 100 23.01 18.67 -2.85
N ALA A 101 22.90 18.43 -1.54
CA ALA A 101 23.93 18.78 -0.56
C ALA A 101 25.09 17.77 -0.48
N GLY A 102 24.81 16.49 -0.75
CA GLY A 102 25.72 15.37 -0.47
C GLY A 102 26.38 14.74 -1.70
N GLY A 103 26.04 15.18 -2.92
CA GLY A 103 26.51 14.53 -4.16
C GLY A 103 26.09 13.07 -4.30
N ARG A 104 25.13 12.62 -3.48
CA ARG A 104 24.57 11.27 -3.56
C ARG A 104 23.66 11.20 -4.78
N ASN A 105 23.90 10.23 -5.66
CA ASN A 105 22.99 9.97 -6.78
C ASN A 105 21.75 9.21 -6.28
N ALA A 106 20.76 9.05 -7.15
CA ALA A 106 19.53 8.32 -6.84
C ALA A 106 19.69 6.78 -6.84
N ALA A 107 20.90 6.25 -7.02
CA ALA A 107 21.18 4.83 -7.24
C ALA A 107 21.79 4.14 -6.01
#